data_AF-A0A099YFW9-F1
#
_entry.id   AF-A0A099YFW9-F1
#
_cell.length_a   1.000
_cell.length_b   1.000
_cell.length_c   1.000
_cell.angle_alpha   90.00
_cell.angle_beta   90.00
_cell.angle_gamma   90.00
#
_symmetry.space_group_name_H-M   'P 1'
#
loop_
_entity.id
_entity.type
_entity.pdbx_description
1 polymer ?
#
loop_
_entity_poly.entity_id
_entity_poly.type
_entity_poly.pdbx_seq_one_letter_code
_entity_poly.pdbx_strand_id
1 'polypeptide(L)'
;MGLGGYLKFLVKKQINNTADGSFGWAAEGNYLYEPFGRHLNRIEKHIRTLFMNRDVNQGYLIADANMGGYKFFPQIIWVVALAFMLFATVGDSGETLQFLKYTIVGGFVFLLLFEGGRSRYLIQFLPYLFTLSGLGIDKFISKYKDEKVGIS
;
A
#
# COMPACT_ATOMS: atom_id res chain seq x y z
N MET A 1 -15.08 -28.25 2.98
CA MET A 1 -13.80 -27.50 2.86
C MET A 1 -12.84 -28.04 3.91
N GLY A 2 -11.65 -28.48 3.52
CA GLY A 2 -10.61 -28.95 4.46
C GLY A 2 -9.48 -27.93 4.63
N LEU A 3 -8.46 -28.27 5.43
CA LEU A 3 -7.30 -27.41 5.74
C LEU A 3 -6.65 -26.81 4.49
N GLY A 4 -6.44 -27.61 3.43
CA GLY A 4 -5.86 -27.12 2.17
C GLY A 4 -6.72 -26.08 1.44
N GLY A 5 -8.05 -26.24 1.48
CA GLY A 5 -8.97 -25.25 0.91
C GLY A 5 -8.94 -23.93 1.66
N TYR A 6 -8.81 -23.99 2.98
CA TYR A 6 -8.68 -22.80 3.82
C TYR A 6 -7.35 -22.07 3.59
N LEU A 7 -6.23 -22.79 3.47
CA LEU A 7 -4.93 -22.18 3.13
C LEU A 7 -4.98 -21.45 1.78
N LYS A 8 -5.55 -22.08 0.75
CA LYS A 8 -5.73 -21.46 -0.57
C LYS A 8 -6.57 -20.18 -0.48
N PHE A 9 -7.63 -20.21 0.32
CA PHE A 9 -8.47 -19.04 0.60
C PHE A 9 -7.66 -17.92 1.27
N LEU A 10 -6.87 -18.22 2.30
CA LEU A 10 -6.02 -17.24 2.98
C LEU A 10 -4.96 -16.63 2.06
N VAL A 11 -4.31 -17.43 1.21
CA VAL A 11 -3.34 -16.92 0.23
C VAL A 11 -4.02 -15.96 -0.75
N LYS A 12 -5.18 -16.34 -1.30
CA LYS A 12 -5.92 -15.46 -2.21
C LYS A 12 -6.33 -14.15 -1.52
N LYS A 13 -6.70 -14.24 -0.24
CA LYS A 13 -7.07 -13.10 0.59
C LYS A 13 -5.89 -12.16 0.81
N GLN A 14 -4.71 -12.70 1.14
CA GLN A 14 -3.49 -11.91 1.29
C GLN A 14 -3.11 -11.21 -0.02
N ILE A 15 -3.16 -11.92 -1.15
CA ILE A 15 -2.89 -11.34 -2.47
C ILE A 15 -3.83 -10.16 -2.72
N ASN A 16 -5.14 -10.32 -2.47
CA ASN A 16 -6.08 -9.23 -2.68
C ASN A 16 -5.84 -8.04 -1.74
N ASN A 17 -5.32 -8.27 -0.53
CA ASN A 17 -4.98 -7.20 0.42
C ASN A 17 -3.73 -6.40 -0.01
N THR A 18 -2.80 -6.99 -0.75
CA THR A 18 -1.48 -6.38 -1.02
C THR A 18 -1.13 -6.21 -2.50
N ALA A 19 -1.94 -6.68 -3.45
CA ALA A 19 -1.61 -6.61 -4.88
C ALA A 19 -1.69 -5.20 -5.48
N ASP A 20 -2.44 -4.30 -4.85
CA ASP A 20 -2.83 -3.00 -5.42
C ASP A 20 -2.37 -1.83 -4.55
N GLY A 21 -1.47 -1.01 -5.08
CA GLY A 21 -0.93 0.19 -4.45
C GLY A 21 -1.91 1.37 -4.37
N SER A 22 -3.10 1.26 -4.98
CA SER A 22 -4.22 2.16 -4.71
C SER A 22 -4.95 1.84 -3.40
N PHE A 23 -4.63 0.70 -2.77
CA PHE A 23 -5.22 0.24 -1.51
C PHE A 23 -6.75 0.23 -1.53
N GLY A 24 -7.36 -0.11 -2.67
CA GLY A 24 -8.82 -0.20 -2.79
C GLY A 24 -9.54 1.14 -2.79
N TRP A 25 -8.82 2.25 -3.01
CA TRP A 25 -9.41 3.58 -3.20
C TRP A 25 -10.52 3.53 -4.26
N ALA A 26 -11.69 4.09 -3.92
CA ALA A 26 -12.86 4.18 -4.77
C ALA A 26 -13.43 2.86 -5.33
N ALA A 27 -12.87 1.71 -4.96
CA ALA A 27 -13.30 0.40 -5.46
C ALA A 27 -14.64 -0.07 -4.87
N GLU A 28 -15.05 0.47 -3.71
CA GLU A 28 -16.28 0.07 -3.03
C GLU A 28 -17.51 0.88 -3.45
N GLY A 29 -17.33 1.94 -4.24
CA GLY A 29 -18.43 2.71 -4.80
C GLY A 29 -18.59 4.11 -4.22
N ASN A 30 -19.37 4.92 -4.93
CA ASN A 30 -19.49 6.37 -4.77
C ASN A 30 -20.10 6.83 -3.43
N TYR A 31 -20.59 5.92 -2.58
CA TYR A 31 -21.30 6.27 -1.34
C TYR A 31 -20.40 6.86 -0.25
N LEU A 32 -19.09 6.52 -0.24
CA LEU A 32 -18.10 7.15 0.65
C LEU A 32 -17.66 8.53 0.14
N TYR A 33 -18.13 8.92 -1.05
CA TYR A 33 -17.68 10.06 -1.82
C TYR A 33 -18.88 10.85 -2.36
N GLU A 34 -19.92 11.03 -1.53
CA GLU A 34 -20.95 12.05 -1.77
C GLU A 34 -20.27 13.31 -2.31
N PRO A 35 -20.86 14.00 -3.31
CA PRO A 35 -20.19 15.07 -4.03
C PRO A 35 -19.63 16.11 -3.05
N PHE A 36 -18.32 16.01 -2.79
CA PHE A 36 -17.61 16.95 -1.95
C PHE A 36 -17.87 18.33 -2.55
N GLY A 37 -18.28 19.28 -1.70
CA GLY A 37 -19.03 20.49 -2.06
C GLY A 37 -18.70 21.13 -3.41
N ARG A 38 -19.73 21.66 -4.07
CA ARG A 38 -19.68 22.26 -5.42
C ARG A 38 -18.74 23.47 -5.54
N HIS A 39 -18.23 24.02 -4.44
CA HIS A 39 -17.38 25.20 -4.39
C HIS A 39 -15.95 24.85 -3.96
N LEU A 40 -15.21 24.21 -4.86
CA LEU A 40 -13.79 23.87 -4.64
C LEU A 40 -12.90 25.04 -5.09
N ASN A 41 -11.95 25.43 -4.25
CA ASN A 41 -10.90 26.38 -4.64
C ASN A 41 -9.95 25.74 -5.67
N ARG A 42 -9.18 26.57 -6.40
CA ARG A 42 -8.34 26.10 -7.52
C ARG A 42 -7.33 25.02 -7.11
N ILE A 43 -6.70 25.18 -5.94
CA ILE A 43 -5.72 24.23 -5.39
C ILE A 43 -6.40 22.90 -5.05
N GLU A 44 -7.53 22.98 -4.36
CA GLU A 44 -8.30 21.81 -3.96
C GLU A 44 -8.77 21.02 -5.19
N LYS A 45 -9.28 21.71 -6.22
CA LYS A 45 -9.65 21.11 -7.49
C LYS A 45 -8.48 20.39 -8.15
N HIS A 46 -7.28 20.97 -8.12
CA HIS A 46 -6.08 20.37 -8.72
C HIS A 46 -5.63 19.10 -7.99
N ILE A 47 -5.57 19.14 -6.65
CA ILE A 47 -5.20 17.97 -5.85
C ILE A 47 -6.22 16.85 -6.04
N ARG A 48 -7.52 17.17 -6.03
CA ARG A 48 -8.59 16.18 -6.20
C ARG A 48 -8.58 15.51 -7.57
N THR A 49 -8.22 16.22 -8.64
CA THR A 49 -8.10 15.61 -9.99
C THR A 49 -7.03 14.52 -10.10
N LEU A 50 -6.14 14.38 -9.12
CA LEU A 50 -5.16 13.28 -9.06
C LEU A 50 -5.79 11.95 -8.62
N PHE A 51 -6.90 11.98 -7.88
CA PHE A 51 -7.51 10.79 -7.26
C PHE A 51 -8.98 10.60 -7.62
N MET A 52 -9.56 11.56 -8.35
CA MET A 52 -10.98 11.62 -8.73
C MET A 52 -11.10 11.95 -10.21
N ASN A 53 -12.18 11.49 -10.85
CA ASN A 53 -12.47 11.77 -12.25
C ASN A 53 -13.63 12.76 -12.38
N ARG A 54 -13.68 13.52 -13.48
CA ARG A 54 -14.79 14.43 -13.76
C ARG A 54 -15.94 13.63 -14.34
N ASP A 55 -17.09 13.65 -13.67
CA ASP A 55 -18.31 13.14 -14.28
C ASP A 55 -18.82 14.14 -15.32
N VAL A 56 -18.86 13.68 -16.58
CA VAL A 56 -19.22 14.49 -17.74
C VAL A 56 -20.69 14.91 -17.69
N ASN A 57 -21.54 14.15 -17.00
CA ASN A 57 -22.99 14.39 -16.91
C ASN A 57 -23.36 15.26 -15.71
N GLN A 58 -22.55 15.26 -14.64
CA GLN A 58 -22.92 15.90 -13.38
C GLN A 58 -22.09 17.13 -13.02
N GLY A 59 -21.00 17.41 -13.75
CA GLY A 59 -20.22 18.65 -13.60
C GLY A 59 -19.36 18.73 -12.34
N TYR A 60 -19.25 17.65 -11.56
CA TYR A 60 -18.43 17.55 -10.35
C TYR A 60 -17.47 16.34 -10.39
N LEU A 61 -16.55 16.31 -9.42
CA LEU A 61 -15.55 15.24 -9.29
C LEU A 61 -16.15 14.05 -8.53
N ILE A 62 -15.97 12.84 -9.06
CA ILE A 62 -16.39 11.58 -8.46
C ILE A 62 -15.15 10.72 -8.20
N ALA A 63 -15.17 9.98 -7.09
CA ALA A 63 -14.08 9.07 -6.78
C ALA A 63 -13.95 7.99 -7.85
N ASP A 64 -12.73 7.74 -8.29
CA ASP A 64 -12.44 6.84 -9.41
C ASP A 64 -11.43 5.78 -8.96
N ALA A 65 -11.78 4.50 -9.12
CA ALA A 65 -10.91 3.38 -8.79
C ALA A 65 -9.65 3.32 -9.66
N ASN A 66 -9.69 3.95 -10.85
CA ASN A 66 -8.54 4.15 -11.72
C ASN A 66 -7.77 5.44 -11.39
N MET A 67 -8.23 6.24 -10.41
CA MET A 67 -7.65 7.52 -10.01
C MET A 67 -7.41 8.46 -11.20
N GLY A 68 -8.34 8.52 -12.17
CA GLY A 68 -8.14 9.33 -13.38
C GLY A 68 -6.91 8.93 -14.22
N GLY A 69 -6.45 7.69 -14.11
CA GLY A 69 -5.22 7.17 -14.73
C GLY A 69 -3.95 7.29 -13.88
N TYR A 70 -3.99 7.97 -12.74
CA TYR A 70 -2.83 8.14 -11.85
C TYR A 70 -2.47 6.89 -11.05
N LYS A 71 -3.32 5.85 -11.05
CA LYS A 71 -3.12 4.59 -10.31
C LYS A 71 -1.75 3.93 -10.55
N PHE A 72 -1.15 4.17 -11.72
CA PHE A 72 0.18 3.68 -12.05
C PHE A 72 1.27 4.16 -11.08
N PHE A 73 1.23 5.43 -10.63
CA PHE A 73 2.26 5.98 -9.74
C PHE A 73 2.23 5.37 -8.34
N PRO A 74 1.08 5.29 -7.64
CA PRO A 74 0.98 4.54 -6.39
C PRO A 74 1.40 3.08 -6.53
N GLN A 75 1.10 2.44 -7.66
CA GLN A 75 1.53 1.06 -7.91
C GLN A 75 3.07 0.94 -7.97
N ILE A 76 3.76 1.87 -8.65
CA ILE A 76 5.23 1.88 -8.66
C ILE A 76 5.79 2.06 -7.25
N ILE A 77 5.30 3.08 -6.53
CA ILE A 77 5.75 3.36 -5.15
C ILE A 77 5.55 2.13 -4.27
N TRP A 78 4.40 1.46 -4.44
CA TRP A 78 4.08 0.26 -3.69
C TRP A 78 5.00 -0.92 -4.01
N VAL A 79 5.26 -1.20 -5.28
CA VAL A 79 6.19 -2.26 -5.70
C VAL A 79 7.61 -1.99 -5.19
N VAL A 80 8.08 -0.75 -5.27
CA VAL A 80 9.38 -0.33 -4.72
C VAL A 80 9.42 -0.54 -3.21
N ALA A 81 8.34 -0.17 -2.50
CA ALA A 81 8.25 -0.37 -1.06
C ALA A 81 8.29 -1.86 -0.67
N LEU A 82 7.54 -2.71 -1.39
CA LEU A 82 7.58 -4.17 -1.20
C LEU A 82 9.00 -4.73 -1.41
N ALA A 83 9.69 -4.31 -2.47
CA ALA A 83 11.05 -4.76 -2.76
C ALA A 83 12.02 -4.42 -1.63
N PHE A 84 11.98 -3.18 -1.12
CA PHE A 84 12.87 -2.78 -0.04
C PHE A 84 12.47 -3.34 1.32
N MET A 85 11.19 -3.59 1.59
CA MET A 85 10.80 -4.37 2.76
C MET A 85 11.43 -5.77 2.76
N LEU A 86 11.54 -6.44 1.60
CA LEU A 86 12.25 -7.72 1.52
C LEU A 86 13.72 -7.57 1.90
N PHE A 87 14.41 -6.53 1.42
CA PHE A 87 15.80 -6.25 1.81
C PHE A 87 15.96 -6.01 3.33
N ALA A 88 14.98 -5.36 3.97
CA ALA A 88 14.98 -5.17 5.43
C ALA A 88 14.91 -6.49 6.21
N THR A 89 14.43 -7.58 5.59
CA THR A 89 14.33 -8.89 6.24
C THR A 89 15.60 -9.74 6.14
N VAL A 90 16.52 -9.41 5.23
CA VAL A 90 17.73 -10.20 4.99
C VAL A 90 18.73 -10.00 6.12
N GLY A 91 19.20 -11.10 6.73
CA GLY A 91 20.23 -11.10 7.78
C GLY A 91 19.72 -10.65 9.15
N ASP A 92 20.65 -10.62 10.11
CA ASP A 92 20.32 -10.31 11.49
C ASP A 92 19.80 -8.88 11.66
N SER A 93 18.94 -8.72 12.66
CA SER A 93 18.18 -7.51 12.93
C SER A 93 18.16 -7.26 14.43
N GLY A 94 18.45 -6.04 14.84
CA GLY A 94 18.28 -5.63 16.23
C GLY A 94 16.82 -5.74 16.67
N GLU A 95 16.60 -5.79 17.99
CA GLU A 95 15.29 -6.02 18.62
C GLU A 95 14.19 -5.10 18.08
N THR A 96 14.50 -3.80 17.92
CA THR A 96 13.55 -2.80 17.39
C THR A 96 13.09 -3.11 15.96
N LEU A 97 14.02 -3.50 15.07
CA LEU A 97 13.68 -3.87 13.69
C LEU A 97 12.88 -5.17 13.68
N GLN A 98 13.19 -6.11 14.57
CA GLN A 98 12.44 -7.35 14.69
C GLN A 98 11.00 -7.10 15.18
N PHE A 99 10.82 -6.20 16.16
CA PHE A 99 9.51 -5.78 16.63
C PHE A 99 8.67 -5.11 15.53
N LEU A 100 9.30 -4.29 14.69
CA LEU A 100 8.63 -3.69 13.52
C LEU A 100 8.16 -4.76 12.52
N LYS A 101 9.00 -5.77 12.22
CA LYS A 101 8.60 -6.91 11.37
C LYS A 101 7.39 -7.65 11.95
N TYR A 102 7.40 -7.93 13.25
CA TYR A 102 6.27 -8.59 13.92
C TYR A 102 5.01 -7.74 13.92
N THR A 103 5.12 -6.42 14.06
CA THR A 103 3.98 -5.50 13.96
C THR A 103 3.32 -5.60 12.59
N ILE A 104 4.11 -5.65 11.52
CA ILE A 104 3.61 -5.81 10.14
C ILE A 104 2.97 -7.19 9.93
N VAL A 105 3.63 -8.26 10.39
CA VAL A 105 3.06 -9.62 10.31
C VAL A 105 1.76 -9.71 11.10
N GLY A 106 1.71 -9.14 12.30
CA GLY A 106 0.50 -9.05 13.12
C GLY A 106 -0.62 -8.28 12.42
N GLY A 107 -0.29 -7.18 11.75
CA GLY A 107 -1.22 -6.44 10.91
C GLY A 107 -1.79 -7.29 9.77
N PHE A 108 -0.95 -8.04 9.04
CA PHE A 108 -1.44 -8.95 8.00
C PHE A 108 -2.32 -10.07 8.56
N VAL A 109 -1.95 -10.67 9.70
CA VAL A 109 -2.78 -11.68 10.37
C VAL A 109 -4.12 -11.09 10.79
N PHE A 110 -4.13 -9.87 11.36
CA PHE A 110 -5.35 -9.16 11.71
C PHE A 110 -6.26 -8.98 10.49
N LEU A 111 -5.71 -8.52 9.35
CA LEU A 111 -6.47 -8.39 8.11
C LEU A 111 -7.00 -9.74 7.61
N LEU A 112 -6.20 -10.81 7.69
CA LEU A 112 -6.62 -12.16 7.29
C LEU A 112 -7.75 -12.71 8.17
N LEU A 113 -7.81 -12.36 9.45
CA LEU A 113 -8.86 -12.80 10.37
C LEU A 113 -10.15 -11.99 10.21
N PHE A 114 -10.05 -10.65 10.20
CA PHE A 114 -11.22 -9.79 10.38
C PHE A 114 -11.73 -9.11 9.10
N GLU A 115 -10.90 -8.90 8.09
CA GLU A 115 -11.31 -8.19 6.87
C GLU A 115 -11.31 -9.11 5.65
N GLY A 116 -12.33 -9.06 4.79
CA GLY A 116 -12.47 -9.92 3.61
C GLY A 116 -11.78 -9.42 2.33
N GLY A 117 -10.44 -9.50 2.22
CA GLY A 117 -9.76 -9.48 0.91
C GLY A 117 -9.88 -8.16 0.13
N ARG A 118 -9.86 -7.03 0.82
CA ARG A 118 -9.84 -5.67 0.24
C ARG A 118 -8.77 -4.86 0.94
N SER A 119 -8.09 -4.00 0.19
CA SER A 119 -6.81 -3.42 0.60
C SER A 119 -6.90 -2.10 1.37
N ARG A 120 -8.10 -1.58 1.68
CA ARG A 120 -8.24 -0.24 2.30
C ARG A 120 -7.77 -0.16 3.75
N TYR A 121 -7.96 -1.21 4.56
CA TYR A 121 -7.43 -1.19 5.92
C TYR A 121 -5.92 -1.43 5.95
N LEU A 122 -5.28 -1.79 4.83
CA LEU A 122 -3.82 -1.75 4.74
C LEU A 122 -3.28 -0.33 4.94
N ILE A 123 -4.08 0.70 4.61
CA ILE A 123 -3.70 2.12 4.76
C ILE A 123 -3.28 2.43 6.20
N GLN A 124 -3.95 1.86 7.20
CA GLN A 124 -3.65 2.11 8.61
C GLN A 124 -2.27 1.57 9.03
N PHE A 125 -1.74 0.59 8.29
CA PHE A 125 -0.43 -0.01 8.52
C PHE A 125 0.68 0.61 7.67
N LEU A 126 0.37 1.54 6.76
CA LEU A 126 1.36 2.18 5.88
C LEU A 126 2.51 2.85 6.60
N PRO A 127 2.33 3.54 7.75
CA PRO A 127 3.47 4.12 8.46
C PRO A 127 4.53 3.06 8.77
N TYR A 128 4.12 1.90 9.29
CA TYR A 128 5.03 0.80 9.62
C TYR A 128 5.65 0.17 8.37
N LEU A 129 4.86 -0.05 7.31
CA LEU A 129 5.32 -0.65 6.06
C LEU A 129 6.37 0.24 5.38
N PHE A 130 6.13 1.55 5.29
CA PHE A 130 7.08 2.49 4.71
C PHE A 130 8.30 2.71 5.60
N THR A 131 8.17 2.68 6.93
CA THR A 131 9.33 2.68 7.82
C THR A 131 10.21 1.45 7.57
N LEU A 132 9.62 0.24 7.49
CA LEU A 132 10.38 -0.97 7.21
C LEU A 132 11.04 -0.91 5.83
N SER A 133 10.32 -0.41 4.82
CA SER A 133 10.88 -0.18 3.48
C SER A 133 12.07 0.79 3.53
N GLY A 134 11.98 1.89 4.27
CA GLY A 134 13.06 2.86 4.41
C GLY A 134 14.31 2.25 5.04
N LEU A 135 14.15 1.45 6.08
CA LEU A 135 15.25 0.70 6.70
C LEU A 135 15.86 -0.33 5.73
N GLY A 136 15.04 -0.92 4.86
CA GLY A 136 15.52 -1.81 3.80
C GLY A 136 16.36 -1.10 2.74
N ILE A 137 15.99 0.13 2.38
CA ILE A 137 16.80 0.99 1.50
C ILE A 137 18.15 1.29 2.16
N ASP A 138 18.15 1.71 3.43
CA ASP A 138 19.36 2.03 4.18
C ASP A 138 20.32 0.83 4.26
N LYS A 139 19.77 -0.36 4.56
CA LYS A 139 20.52 -1.61 4.58
C LYS A 139 21.09 -1.98 3.21
N PHE A 140 20.31 -1.81 2.14
CA PHE A 140 20.75 -2.05 0.76
C PHE A 140 21.92 -1.13 0.36
N ILE A 141 21.80 0.17 0.64
CA ILE A 141 22.84 1.17 0.34
C ILE A 141 24.12 0.87 1.13
N SER A 142 23.99 0.57 2.42
CA SER A 142 25.13 0.26 3.30
C SER A 142 25.89 -0.96 2.80
N LYS A 143 25.18 -2.05 2.49
CA LYS A 143 25.78 -3.26 1.93
C LYS A 143 26.52 -3.00 0.62
N TYR A 144 25.91 -2.23 -0.30
CA TYR A 144 26.55 -1.87 -1.56
C TYR A 144 27.84 -1.05 -1.37
N LYS A 145 27.86 -0.19 -0.36
CA LYS A 145 29.05 0.60 -0.01
C LYS A 145 30.18 -0.27 0.53
N ASP A 146 29.86 -1.20 1.43
CA ASP A 146 30.85 -2.11 2.03
C ASP A 146 31.47 -3.04 0.98
N GLU A 147 30.68 -3.56 0.04
CA GLU A 147 31.17 -4.36 -1.08
C GLU A 147 32.15 -3.59 -1.97
N LYS A 148 31.95 -2.28 -2.17
CA LYS A 148 32.90 -1.46 -2.94
C LYS A 148 34.21 -1.19 -2.21
N VAL A 149 34.17 -1.01 -0.89
CA VAL A 149 35.38 -0.75 -0.08
C VAL A 149 36.22 -2.02 0.06
N GLY A 150 35.60 -3.21 0.08
CA GLY A 150 36.32 -4.48 0.15
C GLY A 150 37.04 -4.91 -1.13
N ILE A 151 36.86 -4.19 -2.24
CA ILE A 151 37.47 -4.49 -3.56
C ILE A 151 38.64 -3.53 -3.89
N SER A 152 38.81 -2.44 -3.12
CA SER A 152 39.95 -1.50 -3.25
C SER A 152 41.09 -1.84 -2.31
#